data_AF-A0A0P4V092-F1
#
_entry.id   AF-A0A0P4V092-F1
#
_cell.length_a   1.000
_cell.length_b   1.000
_cell.length_c   1.000
_cell.angle_alpha   90.00
_cell.angle_beta   90.00
_cell.angle_gamma   90.00
#
_symmetry.space_group_name_H-M   'P 1'
#
loop_
_entity.id
_entity.type
_entity.pdbx_description
1 polymer ?
#
loop_
_entity_poly.entity_id
_entity_poly.type
_entity_poly.pdbx_seq_one_letter_code
_entity_poly.pdbx_strand_id
1 'polypeptide(L)'
;MSLNLHAKRAFARFYLPEITSTIVLTIGLSSCAVTANPGRLSANPVPISFDQPFNEIEPEVILIRQAIIGQESGANFRAINPHSGALGYAQIMPENLPRWSKEALGYVVSKRDFLARPDLQIAIVDFKLNQYWQRSIVASNGNVAIAIQRVASWWYSGKPEKYTNTATQYYNGHRYPSIASYSKSVLRRYQAIWDSQNAIQPGEMQRDRGV
;
A
#
# COMPACT_ATOMS: atom_id res chain seq x y z
N MET A 1 -47.01 5.91 8.55
CA MET A 1 -46.84 6.80 7.38
C MET A 1 -45.36 6.88 7.03
N SER A 2 -45.10 6.84 5.73
CA SER A 2 -43.85 6.54 5.02
C SER A 2 -42.65 7.48 5.24
N LEU A 3 -41.48 6.85 5.18
CA LEU A 3 -40.17 7.23 4.62
C LEU A 3 -40.02 8.63 3.99
N ASN A 4 -38.89 9.30 4.29
CA ASN A 4 -38.00 9.85 3.26
C ASN A 4 -36.63 10.26 3.86
N LEU A 5 -35.62 9.37 3.75
CA LEU A 5 -34.21 9.74 3.87
C LEU A 5 -33.63 9.76 2.45
N HIS A 6 -33.41 10.96 1.91
CA HIS A 6 -32.72 11.18 0.65
C HIS A 6 -31.22 10.86 0.82
N ALA A 7 -30.85 9.62 0.51
CA ALA A 7 -29.44 9.24 0.34
C ALA A 7 -28.95 9.76 -1.03
N LYS A 8 -28.23 10.89 -1.04
CA LYS A 8 -27.47 11.30 -2.23
C LYS A 8 -26.20 10.45 -2.31
N ARG A 9 -26.28 9.38 -3.11
CA ARG A 9 -25.12 8.70 -3.69
C ARG A 9 -24.54 9.61 -4.79
N ALA A 10 -23.34 10.16 -4.57
CA ALA A 10 -22.57 10.77 -5.64
C ALA A 10 -21.45 9.80 -6.03
N PHE A 11 -21.72 8.98 -7.05
CA PHE A 11 -20.69 8.30 -7.82
C PHE A 11 -20.01 9.36 -8.69
N ALA A 12 -18.81 9.77 -8.33
CA ALA A 12 -17.94 10.53 -9.22
C ALA A 12 -17.10 9.52 -10.02
N ARG A 13 -17.53 9.22 -11.25
CA ARG A 13 -16.63 8.69 -12.30
C ARG A 13 -15.68 9.82 -12.65
N PHE A 14 -14.37 9.61 -12.50
CA PHE A 14 -13.39 10.48 -13.14
C PHE A 14 -12.30 9.65 -13.83
N TYR A 15 -12.13 10.03 -15.09
CA TYR A 15 -11.10 9.65 -16.06
C TYR A 15 -9.69 9.86 -15.49
N LEU A 16 -8.80 8.91 -15.73
CA LEU A 16 -7.35 9.10 -15.60
C LEU A 16 -6.83 9.57 -16.97
N PRO A 17 -6.09 10.70 -17.06
CA PRO A 17 -5.35 11.01 -18.27
C PRO A 17 -4.12 10.10 -18.38
N GLU A 18 -3.91 9.53 -19.56
CA GLU A 18 -2.70 8.81 -19.91
C GLU A 18 -1.49 9.75 -19.82
N ILE A 19 -0.44 9.30 -19.14
CA ILE A 19 0.90 9.89 -19.25
C ILE A 19 1.80 8.81 -19.84
N THR A 20 1.95 8.88 -21.16
CA THR A 20 3.03 8.23 -21.89
C THR A 20 4.33 8.92 -21.48
N SER A 21 5.23 8.18 -20.85
CA SER A 21 6.64 8.59 -20.69
C SER A 21 7.52 7.46 -21.17
N THR A 22 7.90 7.59 -22.44
CA THR A 22 8.91 6.78 -23.10
C THR A 22 10.27 7.12 -22.51
N ILE A 23 10.83 6.24 -21.68
CA ILE A 23 12.25 6.30 -21.32
C ILE A 23 12.97 5.31 -22.23
N VAL A 24 13.68 5.84 -23.22
CA VAL A 24 14.69 5.12 -23.99
C VAL A 24 15.93 5.04 -23.10
N LEU A 25 16.22 3.86 -22.56
CA LEU A 25 17.50 3.59 -21.90
C LEU A 25 18.39 2.79 -22.86
N THR A 26 19.33 3.47 -23.48
CA THR A 26 20.44 2.88 -24.23
C THR A 26 21.32 2.07 -23.26
N ILE A 27 21.24 0.74 -23.35
CA ILE A 27 22.16 -0.18 -22.67
C ILE A 27 23.41 -0.35 -23.52
N GLY A 28 24.53 0.17 -23.02
CA GLY A 28 25.87 -0.18 -23.48
C GLY A 28 26.16 -1.63 -23.09
N LEU A 29 26.39 -2.48 -24.09
CA LEU A 29 26.82 -3.87 -23.90
C LEU A 29 28.26 -3.88 -23.37
N SER A 30 28.45 -4.36 -22.14
CA SER A 30 29.72 -4.92 -21.69
C SER A 30 29.51 -6.40 -21.43
N SER A 31 30.07 -7.22 -22.32
CA SER A 31 30.02 -8.67 -22.27
C SER A 31 30.90 -9.19 -21.13
N CYS A 32 30.31 -9.98 -20.23
CA CYS A 32 31.01 -11.05 -19.52
C CYS A 32 30.10 -12.26 -19.51
N ALA A 33 30.45 -13.25 -20.34
CA ALA A 33 29.81 -14.55 -20.36
C ALA A 33 30.13 -15.31 -19.06
N VAL A 34 29.10 -15.76 -18.34
CA VAL A 34 29.20 -16.87 -17.39
C VAL A 34 28.19 -17.92 -17.83
N THR A 35 28.72 -19.10 -18.08
CA THR A 35 28.05 -20.31 -18.58
C THR A 35 26.98 -20.82 -17.61
N ALA A 36 25.88 -21.31 -18.19
CA ALA A 36 24.68 -21.81 -17.53
C ALA A 36 24.92 -22.98 -16.55
N ASN A 37 23.99 -23.14 -15.59
CA ASN A 37 23.58 -24.47 -15.14
C ASN A 37 22.07 -24.45 -14.75
N PRO A 38 21.19 -25.25 -15.39
CA PRO A 38 19.79 -25.32 -15.03
C PRO A 38 19.57 -26.42 -13.97
N GLY A 39 19.03 -26.02 -12.81
CA GLY A 39 18.41 -26.96 -11.87
C GLY A 39 18.89 -26.84 -10.42
N ARG A 40 18.06 -26.24 -9.58
CA ARG A 40 17.61 -26.81 -8.29
C ARG A 40 16.67 -25.84 -7.57
N LEU A 41 15.42 -26.27 -7.41
CA LEU A 41 14.57 -25.84 -6.30
C LEU A 41 15.27 -26.28 -5.00
N SER A 42 15.66 -25.34 -4.14
CA SER A 42 16.15 -25.64 -2.79
C SER A 42 15.59 -24.62 -1.81
N ALA A 43 14.68 -25.12 -0.96
CA ALA A 43 14.16 -24.43 0.21
C ALA A 43 15.28 -24.28 1.25
N ASN A 44 15.75 -23.06 1.48
CA ASN A 44 16.52 -22.69 2.67
C ASN A 44 16.06 -21.29 3.13
N PRO A 45 15.78 -21.07 4.43
CA PRO A 45 15.40 -19.76 4.92
C PRO A 45 16.61 -18.81 4.84
N VAL A 46 16.48 -17.74 4.07
CA VAL A 46 17.53 -16.72 3.93
C VAL A 46 17.73 -16.00 5.27
N PRO A 47 18.94 -15.96 5.84
CA PRO A 47 19.21 -15.14 7.02
C PRO A 47 19.14 -13.66 6.64
N ILE A 48 18.38 -12.88 7.40
CA ILE A 48 18.22 -11.43 7.20
C ILE A 48 19.55 -10.75 7.51
N SER A 49 20.28 -10.35 6.46
CA SER A 49 21.47 -9.49 6.54
C SER A 49 21.04 -8.02 6.53
N PHE A 50 21.45 -7.26 7.54
CA PHE A 50 21.06 -5.87 7.77
C PHE A 50 21.90 -4.82 7.01
N ASP A 51 22.66 -5.23 5.98
CA ASP A 51 23.59 -4.36 5.23
C ASP A 51 23.13 -4.02 3.79
N GLN A 52 21.84 -4.16 3.46
CA GLN A 52 21.37 -3.80 2.12
C GLN A 52 20.99 -2.30 2.00
N PRO A 53 21.49 -1.57 0.98
CA PRO A 53 21.16 -0.17 0.74
C PRO A 53 19.69 -0.08 0.30
N PHE A 54 18.85 0.68 1.03
CA PHE A 54 17.43 0.95 0.75
C PHE A 54 16.78 -0.08 -0.21
N ASN A 55 16.61 -1.32 0.28
CA ASN A 55 15.98 -2.41 -0.47
C ASN A 55 14.79 -1.87 -1.26
N GLU A 56 14.73 -2.21 -2.55
CA GLU A 56 13.59 -1.94 -3.40
C GLU A 56 12.30 -2.26 -2.64
N ILE A 57 11.39 -1.29 -2.55
CA ILE A 57 10.13 -1.48 -1.87
C ILE A 57 9.39 -2.60 -2.61
N GLU A 58 9.02 -3.65 -1.88
CA GLU A 58 8.27 -4.79 -2.43
C GLU A 58 7.08 -4.28 -3.26
N PRO A 59 6.85 -4.82 -4.47
CA PRO A 59 5.74 -4.39 -5.32
C PRO A 59 4.39 -4.42 -4.59
N GLU A 60 4.16 -5.39 -3.71
CA GLU A 60 2.97 -5.49 -2.87
C GLU A 60 2.80 -4.27 -1.98
N VAL A 61 3.88 -3.73 -1.41
CA VAL A 61 3.82 -2.55 -0.54
C VAL A 61 3.37 -1.32 -1.32
N ILE A 62 3.83 -1.17 -2.57
CA ILE A 62 3.40 -0.09 -3.48
C ILE A 62 1.90 -0.17 -3.76
N LEU A 63 1.38 -1.37 -4.01
CA LEU A 63 -0.04 -1.59 -4.29
C LEU A 63 -0.92 -1.46 -3.04
N ILE A 64 -0.45 -1.96 -1.89
CA ILE A 64 -1.11 -1.79 -0.60
C ILE A 64 -1.23 -0.30 -0.27
N ARG A 65 -0.14 0.46 -0.48
CA ARG A 65 -0.15 1.92 -0.33
C ARG A 65 -1.28 2.53 -1.16
N GLN A 66 -1.29 2.29 -2.47
CA GLN A 66 -2.30 2.82 -3.39
C GLN A 66 -3.73 2.46 -2.94
N ALA A 67 -3.94 1.22 -2.48
CA ALA A 67 -5.22 0.76 -1.96
C ALA A 67 -5.67 1.53 -0.70
N ILE A 68 -4.75 1.80 0.23
CA ILE A 68 -5.02 2.57 1.45
C ILE A 68 -5.34 4.02 1.08
N ILE A 69 -4.49 4.69 0.30
CA ILE A 69 -4.66 6.12 -0.03
C ILE A 69 -5.96 6.41 -0.78
N GLY A 70 -6.33 5.53 -1.72
CA GLY A 70 -7.58 5.65 -2.46
C GLY A 70 -8.81 5.58 -1.54
N GLN A 71 -8.66 5.07 -0.33
CA GLN A 71 -9.67 5.11 0.72
C GLN A 71 -9.52 6.31 1.68
N GLU A 72 -8.29 6.67 2.03
CA GLU A 72 -7.98 7.67 3.07
C GLU A 72 -8.18 9.12 2.61
N SER A 73 -7.60 9.51 1.48
CA SER A 73 -7.51 10.93 1.09
C SER A 73 -7.79 11.20 -0.39
N GLY A 74 -7.90 10.15 -1.21
CA GLY A 74 -7.91 10.31 -2.66
C GLY A 74 -6.62 10.91 -3.19
N ALA A 75 -5.48 10.58 -2.57
CA ALA A 75 -4.13 11.09 -2.88
C ALA A 75 -3.90 12.58 -2.58
N ASN A 76 -4.70 13.19 -1.72
CA ASN A 76 -4.50 14.58 -1.29
C ASN A 76 -3.45 14.69 -0.17
N PHE A 77 -2.24 15.11 -0.55
CA PHE A 77 -1.11 15.35 0.38
C PHE A 77 -1.36 16.43 1.43
N ARG A 78 -2.34 17.32 1.23
CA ARG A 78 -2.66 18.44 2.13
C ARG A 78 -3.91 18.19 2.96
N ALA A 79 -4.53 17.01 2.83
CA ALA A 79 -5.74 16.67 3.58
C ALA A 79 -5.49 16.71 5.09
N ILE A 80 -6.44 17.27 5.84
CA ILE A 80 -6.48 17.15 7.30
C ILE A 80 -7.89 16.72 7.66
N ASN A 81 -8.02 15.60 8.35
CA ASN A 81 -9.32 15.14 8.80
C ASN A 81 -9.88 16.11 9.86
N PRO A 82 -11.09 16.66 9.71
CA PRO A 82 -11.66 17.62 10.66
C PRO A 82 -12.00 16.99 12.02
N HIS A 83 -12.23 15.67 12.08
CA HIS A 83 -12.63 14.96 13.29
C HIS A 83 -11.44 14.37 14.04
N SER A 84 -10.52 13.75 13.29
CA SER A 84 -9.37 13.05 13.88
C SER A 84 -8.07 13.87 13.86
N GLY A 85 -7.98 14.91 13.03
CA GLY A 85 -6.73 15.63 12.81
C GLY A 85 -5.71 14.85 11.96
N ALA A 86 -6.08 13.68 11.43
CA ALA A 86 -5.22 12.84 10.60
C ALA A 86 -4.67 13.58 9.38
N LEU A 87 -3.41 13.30 9.04
CA LEU A 87 -2.58 14.14 8.19
C LEU A 87 -2.30 13.53 6.82
N GLY A 88 -2.54 14.34 5.80
CA GLY A 88 -2.02 14.20 4.45
C GLY A 88 -2.49 12.94 3.73
N TYR A 89 -1.61 12.53 2.83
CA TYR A 89 -1.78 11.50 1.80
C TYR A 89 -2.34 10.17 2.31
N ALA A 90 -1.90 9.73 3.50
CA ALA A 90 -2.32 8.45 4.08
C ALA A 90 -3.04 8.63 5.43
N GLN A 91 -3.46 9.85 5.78
CA GLN A 91 -4.17 10.16 7.02
C GLN A 91 -3.42 9.65 8.28
N ILE A 92 -2.13 9.98 8.39
CA ILE A 92 -1.32 9.64 9.57
C ILE A 92 -1.81 10.43 10.78
N MET A 93 -2.08 9.76 11.90
CA MET A 93 -2.42 10.42 13.16
C MET A 93 -1.24 11.30 13.65
N PRO A 94 -1.47 12.57 14.04
CA PRO A 94 -0.40 13.49 14.45
C PRO A 94 0.54 12.93 15.53
N GLU A 95 0.02 12.12 16.44
CA GLU A 95 0.75 11.52 17.56
C GLU A 95 1.78 10.47 17.09
N ASN A 96 1.55 9.85 15.93
CA ASN A 96 2.46 8.87 15.36
C ASN A 96 3.63 9.52 14.61
N LEU A 97 3.42 10.72 14.05
CA LEU A 97 4.36 11.36 13.13
C LEU A 97 5.78 11.53 13.71
N PRO A 98 5.99 12.02 14.94
CA PRO A 98 7.33 12.21 15.47
C PRO A 98 8.13 10.91 15.55
N ARG A 99 7.49 9.84 16.03
CA ARG A 99 8.13 8.52 16.16
C ARG A 99 8.38 7.90 14.79
N TRP A 100 7.39 7.90 13.91
CA TRP A 100 7.51 7.27 12.59
C TRP A 100 8.52 7.98 11.69
N SER A 101 8.58 9.31 11.73
CA SER A 101 9.61 10.07 11.01
C SER A 101 11.02 9.78 11.54
N LYS A 102 11.19 9.71 12.86
CA LYS A 102 12.48 9.34 13.46
C LYS A 102 12.92 7.94 13.06
N GLU A 103 12.00 6.98 13.03
CA GLU A 103 12.26 5.60 12.59
C GLU A 103 12.63 5.52 11.09
N ALA A 104 11.89 6.24 10.23
CA ALA A 104 12.05 6.15 8.78
C ALA A 104 13.21 6.98 8.22
N LEU A 105 13.46 8.17 8.80
CA LEU A 105 14.35 9.19 8.24
C LEU A 105 15.54 9.51 9.15
N GLY A 106 15.53 9.02 10.40
CA GLY A 106 16.56 9.34 11.39
C GLY A 106 16.36 10.68 12.11
N TYR A 107 15.30 11.44 11.82
CA TYR A 107 14.96 12.70 12.52
C TYR A 107 13.44 12.92 12.64
N VAL A 108 13.04 13.78 13.57
CA VAL A 108 11.62 14.14 13.79
C VAL A 108 11.18 15.17 12.76
N VAL A 109 10.07 14.90 12.07
CA VAL A 109 9.44 15.82 11.11
C VAL A 109 8.26 16.55 11.77
N SER A 110 8.18 17.87 11.58
CA SER A 110 7.05 18.67 12.06
C SER A 110 5.80 18.46 11.21
N LYS A 111 4.60 18.68 11.78
CA LYS A 111 3.33 18.61 11.01
C LYS A 111 3.33 19.54 9.79
N ARG A 112 3.89 20.75 9.93
CA ARG A 112 3.96 21.74 8.85
C ARG A 112 4.82 21.22 7.70
N ASP A 113 6.01 20.72 8.02
CA ASP A 113 6.94 20.24 7.00
C ASP A 113 6.41 18.97 6.35
N PHE A 114 5.79 18.08 7.12
CA PHE A 114 5.11 16.89 6.61
C PHE A 114 4.04 17.23 5.57
N LEU A 115 3.13 18.18 5.87
CA LEU A 115 2.06 18.59 4.95
C LEU A 115 2.56 19.37 3.73
N ALA A 116 3.74 20.00 3.82
CA ALA A 116 4.34 20.74 2.72
C ALA A 116 5.19 19.85 1.78
N ARG A 117 5.54 18.63 2.20
CA ARG A 117 6.54 17.78 1.53
C ARG A 117 5.99 16.40 1.19
N PRO A 118 5.43 16.22 -0.04
CA PRO A 118 4.93 14.93 -0.51
C PRO A 118 5.94 13.79 -0.40
N ASP A 119 7.22 14.08 -0.65
CA ASP A 119 8.33 13.15 -0.55
C ASP A 119 8.51 12.58 0.87
N LEU A 120 8.39 13.42 1.90
CA LEU A 120 8.45 12.96 3.29
C LEU A 120 7.25 12.08 3.65
N GLN A 121 6.06 12.40 3.13
CA GLN A 121 4.87 11.58 3.37
C GLN A 121 5.04 10.19 2.76
N ILE A 122 5.49 10.13 1.50
CA ILE A 122 5.74 8.88 0.80
C ILE A 122 6.79 8.04 1.54
N ALA A 123 7.95 8.62 1.88
CA ALA A 123 9.04 7.90 2.53
C ALA A 123 8.62 7.31 3.89
N ILE A 124 7.90 8.09 4.72
CA ILE A 124 7.44 7.62 6.03
C ILE A 124 6.36 6.54 5.88
N VAL A 125 5.40 6.72 4.96
CA VAL A 125 4.32 5.74 4.71
C VAL A 125 4.90 4.43 4.21
N ASP A 126 5.79 4.48 3.22
CA ASP A 126 6.42 3.30 2.61
C ASP A 126 7.21 2.51 3.64
N PHE A 127 8.02 3.20 4.44
CA PHE A 127 8.79 2.57 5.50
C PHE A 127 7.89 1.80 6.47
N LYS A 128 6.79 2.41 6.94
CA LYS A 128 5.87 1.74 7.88
C LYS A 128 5.08 0.62 7.23
N LEU A 129 4.60 0.79 6.00
CA LEU A 129 3.89 -0.27 5.29
C LEU A 129 4.79 -1.46 4.99
N ASN A 130 6.06 -1.23 4.64
CA ASN A 130 7.03 -2.32 4.48
C ASN A 130 7.25 -3.08 5.81
N GLN A 131 7.43 -2.37 6.93
CA GLN A 131 7.53 -3.02 8.25
C GLN A 131 6.30 -3.88 8.59
N TYR A 132 5.10 -3.37 8.29
CA TYR A 132 3.87 -4.13 8.51
C TYR A 132 3.76 -5.32 7.57
N TRP A 133 4.15 -5.16 6.31
CA TRP A 133 4.15 -6.22 5.31
C TRP A 133 5.04 -7.39 5.71
N GLN A 134 6.32 -7.12 6.00
CA GLN A 134 7.31 -8.13 6.38
C GLN A 134 6.84 -8.97 7.59
N ARG A 135 6.23 -8.33 8.59
CA ARG A 135 5.65 -9.04 9.75
C ARG A 135 4.37 -9.80 9.40
N SER A 136 3.55 -9.25 8.52
CA SER A 136 2.23 -9.80 8.20
C SER A 136 2.33 -11.01 7.28
N ILE A 137 3.25 -11.03 6.33
CA ILE A 137 3.42 -12.17 5.41
C ILE A 137 3.94 -13.41 6.16
N VAL A 138 4.91 -13.22 7.06
CA VAL A 138 5.40 -14.29 7.95
C VAL A 138 4.27 -14.81 8.84
N ALA A 139 3.56 -13.91 9.54
CA ALA A 139 2.46 -14.30 10.43
C ALA A 139 1.24 -14.89 9.72
N SER A 140 1.19 -14.81 8.38
CA SER A 140 0.13 -15.40 7.55
C SER A 140 0.58 -16.70 6.87
N ASN A 141 1.75 -17.24 7.23
CA ASN A 141 2.36 -18.40 6.57
C ASN A 141 2.46 -18.22 5.05
N GLY A 142 2.82 -17.01 4.59
CA GLY A 142 2.91 -16.69 3.15
C GLY A 142 1.58 -16.40 2.47
N ASN A 143 0.44 -16.45 3.16
CA ASN A 143 -0.86 -16.09 2.56
C ASN A 143 -0.97 -14.58 2.36
N VAL A 144 -0.79 -14.13 1.10
CA VAL A 144 -0.81 -12.72 0.69
C VAL A 144 -2.13 -12.02 1.04
N ALA A 145 -3.28 -12.66 0.80
CA ALA A 145 -4.58 -12.04 1.07
C ALA A 145 -4.82 -11.81 2.58
N ILE A 146 -4.36 -12.72 3.44
CA ILE A 146 -4.38 -12.53 4.90
C ILE A 146 -3.36 -11.46 5.30
N ALA A 147 -2.16 -11.48 4.71
CA ALA A 147 -1.11 -10.50 5.00
C ALA A 147 -1.56 -9.07 4.70
N ILE A 148 -2.19 -8.82 3.55
CA ILE A 148 -2.75 -7.50 3.18
C ILE A 148 -3.78 -7.04 4.22
N GLN A 149 -4.70 -7.91 4.64
CA GLN A 149 -5.70 -7.57 5.65
C GLN A 149 -5.06 -7.26 7.00
N ARG A 150 -4.00 -7.97 7.38
CA ARG A 150 -3.22 -7.69 8.60
C ARG A 150 -2.49 -6.35 8.51
N VAL A 151 -1.91 -5.99 7.35
CA VAL A 151 -1.31 -4.66 7.11
C VAL A 151 -2.36 -3.57 7.23
N ALA A 152 -3.54 -3.75 6.64
CA ALA A 152 -4.65 -2.80 6.79
C ALA A 152 -5.08 -2.66 8.27
N SER A 153 -5.11 -3.76 9.02
CA SER A 153 -5.44 -3.75 10.45
C SER A 153 -4.36 -3.06 11.30
N TRP A 154 -3.07 -3.23 10.97
CA TRP A 154 -1.97 -2.43 11.53
C TRP A 154 -2.21 -0.95 11.30
N TRP A 155 -2.44 -0.56 10.04
CA TRP A 155 -2.61 0.84 9.66
C TRP A 155 -3.77 1.51 10.41
N TYR A 156 -4.90 0.81 10.48
CA TYR A 156 -6.14 1.36 11.02
C TYR A 156 -6.22 1.35 12.55
N SER A 157 -5.59 0.38 13.22
CA SER A 157 -5.81 0.15 14.66
C SER A 157 -4.55 -0.16 15.47
N GLY A 158 -3.40 -0.33 14.81
CA GLY A 158 -2.17 -0.82 15.44
C GLY A 158 -2.22 -2.28 15.90
N LYS A 159 -3.28 -3.04 15.56
CA LYS A 159 -3.55 -4.40 16.03
C LYS A 159 -3.77 -5.35 14.86
N PRO A 160 -2.72 -5.98 14.30
CA PRO A 160 -2.84 -6.79 13.09
C PRO A 160 -3.77 -7.99 13.21
N GLU A 161 -3.84 -8.60 14.38
CA GLU A 161 -4.66 -9.77 14.69
C GLU A 161 -6.17 -9.48 14.64
N LYS A 162 -6.57 -8.21 14.63
CA LYS A 162 -7.97 -7.79 14.61
C LYS A 162 -8.56 -7.61 13.20
N TYR A 163 -7.87 -8.05 12.15
CA TYR A 163 -8.34 -7.92 10.77
C TYR A 163 -9.69 -8.58 10.47
N THR A 164 -10.19 -9.46 11.34
CA THR A 164 -11.54 -10.07 11.26
C THR A 164 -12.54 -9.50 12.26
N ASN A 165 -12.14 -8.55 13.11
CA ASN A 165 -12.98 -7.98 14.15
C ASN A 165 -14.06 -7.06 13.59
N THR A 166 -15.33 -7.40 13.83
CA THR A 166 -16.51 -6.71 13.32
C THR A 166 -17.06 -5.61 14.24
N ALA A 167 -16.46 -5.39 15.41
CA ALA A 167 -16.88 -4.35 16.34
C ALA A 167 -16.74 -2.96 15.71
N THR A 168 -17.80 -2.16 15.86
CA THR A 168 -17.79 -0.75 15.41
C THR A 168 -16.71 0.03 16.16
N GLN A 169 -16.00 0.89 15.44
CA GLN A 169 -14.97 1.75 16.03
C GLN A 169 -15.49 3.17 16.24
N TYR A 170 -14.94 3.86 17.23
CA TYR A 170 -15.26 5.25 17.53
C TYR A 170 -13.97 6.03 17.79
N TYR A 171 -13.90 7.25 17.27
CA TYR A 171 -12.83 8.20 17.55
C TYR A 171 -13.44 9.58 17.77
N ASN A 172 -13.20 10.19 18.93
CA ASN A 172 -13.81 11.47 19.34
C ASN A 172 -15.34 11.51 19.14
N GLY A 173 -16.03 10.42 19.49
CA GLY A 173 -17.49 10.30 19.34
C GLY A 173 -17.99 10.05 17.90
N HIS A 174 -17.11 10.14 16.90
CA HIS A 174 -17.46 9.81 15.52
C HIS A 174 -17.36 8.30 15.28
N ARG A 175 -18.35 7.75 14.59
CA ARG A 175 -18.39 6.35 14.20
C ARG A 175 -17.50 6.10 12.98
N TYR A 176 -16.66 5.09 13.06
CA TYR A 176 -15.83 4.61 11.97
C TYR A 176 -16.16 3.14 11.63
N PRO A 177 -15.74 2.64 10.45
CA PRO A 177 -15.90 1.23 10.09
C PRO A 177 -15.31 0.27 11.13
N SER A 178 -15.80 -0.96 11.16
CA SER A 178 -15.09 -2.01 11.90
C SER A 178 -13.73 -2.30 11.25
N ILE A 179 -12.80 -2.84 12.03
CA ILE A 179 -11.46 -3.22 11.54
C ILE A 179 -11.59 -4.25 10.41
N ALA A 180 -12.53 -5.19 10.51
CA ALA A 180 -12.83 -6.14 9.44
C ALA A 180 -13.34 -5.47 8.17
N SER A 181 -14.26 -4.51 8.29
CA SER A 181 -14.80 -3.80 7.13
C SER A 181 -13.70 -3.01 6.41
N TYR A 182 -12.87 -2.30 7.19
CA TYR A 182 -11.72 -1.57 6.68
C TYR A 182 -10.73 -2.50 5.96
N SER A 183 -10.32 -3.59 6.62
CA SER A 183 -9.31 -4.52 6.10
C SER A 183 -9.77 -5.20 4.80
N LYS A 184 -11.03 -5.63 4.74
CA LYS A 184 -11.63 -6.19 3.52
C LYS A 184 -11.74 -5.17 2.40
N SER A 185 -12.00 -3.90 2.71
CA SER A 185 -12.06 -2.83 1.71
C SER A 185 -10.69 -2.59 1.07
N VAL A 186 -9.63 -2.55 1.86
CA VAL A 186 -8.25 -2.43 1.36
C VAL A 186 -7.89 -3.63 0.47
N LEU A 187 -8.19 -4.86 0.89
CA LEU A 187 -7.95 -6.05 0.07
C LEU A 187 -8.66 -5.98 -1.29
N ARG A 188 -9.94 -5.58 -1.32
CA ARG A 188 -10.67 -5.44 -2.60
C ARG A 188 -10.06 -4.38 -3.51
N ARG A 189 -9.59 -3.26 -2.96
CA ARG A 189 -8.92 -2.20 -3.73
C ARG A 189 -7.58 -2.68 -4.27
N TYR A 190 -6.80 -3.38 -3.46
CA TYR A 190 -5.56 -4.01 -3.89
C TYR A 190 -5.82 -4.94 -5.09
N GLN A 191 -6.82 -5.82 -4.98
CA GLN A 191 -7.17 -6.77 -6.05
C GLN A 191 -7.57 -6.04 -7.33
N ALA A 192 -8.39 -4.99 -7.24
CA ALA A 192 -8.77 -4.20 -8.41
C ALA A 192 -7.55 -3.55 -9.11
N ILE A 193 -6.58 -3.05 -8.34
CA ILE A 193 -5.35 -2.46 -8.89
C ILE A 193 -4.51 -3.57 -9.56
N TRP A 194 -4.29 -4.69 -8.85
CA TRP A 194 -3.56 -5.84 -9.37
C TRP A 194 -4.14 -6.36 -10.69
N ASP A 195 -5.46 -6.55 -10.72
CA ASP A 195 -6.17 -7.04 -11.91
C ASP A 195 -6.04 -6.04 -13.07
N SER A 196 -6.12 -4.73 -12.79
CA SER A 196 -5.95 -3.72 -13.84
C SER A 196 -4.53 -3.70 -14.43
N GLN A 197 -3.49 -3.91 -13.61
CA GLN A 197 -2.11 -3.94 -14.09
C GLN A 197 -1.82 -5.18 -14.94
N ASN A 198 -2.42 -6.32 -14.59
CA ASN A 198 -2.28 -7.56 -15.35
C ASN A 198 -3.17 -7.60 -16.60
N ALA A 199 -4.31 -6.93 -16.59
CA ALA A 199 -5.19 -6.82 -17.76
C ALA A 199 -4.62 -5.91 -18.86
N ILE A 200 -3.71 -4.99 -18.53
CA ILE A 200 -3.02 -4.07 -19.46
C ILE A 200 -1.82 -4.76 -20.16
N GLN A 201 -1.49 -6.02 -19.82
CA GLN A 201 -0.54 -6.85 -20.56
C GLN A 201 -1.16 -7.90 -21.53
N PRO A 202 -2.09 -7.57 -22.45
CA PRO A 202 -2.47 -8.48 -23.52
C PRO A 202 -1.43 -8.37 -24.65
N GLY A 203 -0.32 -9.11 -24.54
CA GLY A 203 0.82 -8.95 -25.46
C GLY A 203 1.62 -10.20 -25.82
N GLU A 204 1.62 -11.25 -25.01
CA GLU A 204 2.07 -12.57 -25.46
C GLU A 204 0.89 -13.35 -26.06
N MET A 205 0.37 -12.82 -27.18
CA MET A 205 -0.41 -13.63 -28.10
C MET A 205 0.50 -14.73 -28.63
N GLN A 206 0.34 -15.92 -28.06
CA GLN A 206 0.20 -17.21 -28.75
C GLN A 206 0.27 -17.09 -30.30
N ARG A 207 1.49 -16.95 -30.83
CA ARG A 207 1.89 -17.46 -32.15
C ARG A 207 2.69 -18.73 -31.82
N ASP A 208 2.36 -19.92 -32.27
CA ASP A 208 1.69 -20.31 -33.49
C ASP A 208 0.92 -21.61 -33.25
N ARG A 209 -0.09 -21.82 -34.09
CA ARG A 209 -1.05 -22.91 -34.05
C ARG A 209 -0.37 -24.23 -34.41
N GLY A 210 -0.95 -25.32 -33.90
CA GLY A 210 -0.71 -26.62 -34.50
C GLY A 210 -1.07 -26.62 -35.99
N VAL A 211 -0.18 -27.22 -36.77
CA VAL A 211 -0.50 -28.24 -37.79
C VAL A 211 0.52 -29.36 -37.59
#